data_AF-A0A1D1XVW9-F1
#
_entry.id   AF-A0A1D1XVW9-F1
#
_cell.length_a   1.000
_cell.length_b   1.000
_cell.length_c   1.000
_cell.angle_alpha   90.00
_cell.angle_beta   90.00
_cell.angle_gamma   90.00
#
_symmetry.space_group_name_H-M   'P 1'
#
loop_
_entity.id
_entity.type
_entity.pdbx_description
1 polymer ?
#
loop_
_entity_poly.entity_id
_entity_poly.type
_entity_poly.pdbx_seq_one_letter_code
_entity_poly.pdbx_strand_id
1 'polypeptide(L)'
;MATRLALMSITLAIASIIISVNPFRLLISNGAHGAEKQMLTEVEVIPVDGAAGPESLAFGPDGEGPYTGVSDGRILQWRGRGRGWHEIAVSAPHLKREYC
;
A
#
# COMPACT_ATOMS: atom_id res chain seq x y z
N MET A 1 17.30 -43.68 33.49
CA MET A 1 16.68 -43.56 32.14
C MET A 1 15.38 -42.76 32.16
N ALA A 2 14.42 -43.08 33.04
CA ALA A 2 13.12 -42.39 33.12
C ALA A 2 13.20 -40.86 33.33
N THR A 3 14.13 -40.37 34.16
CA THR A 3 14.32 -38.93 34.39
C THR A 3 14.80 -38.17 33.16
N ARG A 4 15.64 -38.80 32.32
CA ARG A 4 16.09 -38.22 31.05
C ARG A 4 14.97 -38.17 30.01
N LEU A 5 14.10 -39.17 30.00
CA LEU A 5 12.92 -39.22 29.13
C LEU A 5 11.89 -38.16 29.52
N ALA A 6 11.66 -37.97 30.82
CA ALA A 6 10.78 -36.92 31.33
C ALA A 6 11.32 -35.52 31.02
N LEU A 7 12.64 -35.31 31.13
CA LEU A 7 13.27 -34.05 30.75
C LEU A 7 13.08 -33.75 29.25
N MET A 8 13.17 -34.76 28.38
CA MET A 8 12.99 -34.58 26.94
C MET A 8 11.55 -34.29 26.53
N SER A 9 10.55 -34.89 27.18
CA SER A 9 9.15 -34.59 26.87
C SER A 9 8.76 -33.18 27.32
N ILE A 10 9.27 -32.74 28.48
CA ILE A 10 9.02 -31.39 29.01
C ILE A 10 9.62 -30.33 28.07
N THR A 11 10.84 -30.51 27.58
CA THR A 11 11.46 -29.54 26.67
C THR A 11 10.73 -29.44 25.33
N LEU A 12 10.28 -30.57 24.78
CA LEU A 12 9.47 -30.62 23.55
C LEU A 12 8.12 -29.91 23.72
N ALA A 13 7.44 -30.09 24.86
CA ALA A 13 6.17 -29.44 25.15
C ALA A 13 6.31 -27.91 25.30
N ILE A 14 7.39 -27.45 25.92
CA ILE A 14 7.66 -26.01 26.05
C ILE A 14 7.96 -25.39 24.68
N ALA A 15 8.77 -26.06 23.85
CA ALA A 15 9.09 -25.60 22.51
C ALA A 15 7.86 -25.47 21.62
N SER A 16 6.91 -26.42 21.67
CA SER A 16 5.69 -26.36 20.86
C SER A 16 4.76 -25.23 21.28
N ILE A 17 4.66 -24.92 22.57
CA ILE A 17 3.88 -23.78 23.08
C ILE A 17 4.50 -22.46 22.61
N ILE A 18 5.83 -22.31 22.69
CA ILE A 18 6.53 -21.10 22.22
C ILE A 18 6.31 -20.88 20.71
N ILE A 19 6.38 -21.96 19.92
CA ILE A 19 6.12 -21.91 18.47
C ILE A 19 4.65 -21.57 18.18
N SER A 20 3.69 -22.11 18.95
CA SER A 20 2.26 -21.89 18.77
C SER A 20 1.78 -20.49 19.19
N VAL A 21 2.38 -19.91 20.22
CA VAL A 21 1.99 -18.57 20.72
C VAL A 21 2.52 -17.48 19.80
N ASN A 22 3.56 -17.75 19.00
CA ASN A 22 4.11 -16.78 18.07
C ASN A 22 4.70 -17.42 16.80
N PRO A 23 3.88 -18.10 15.98
CA PRO A 23 4.37 -18.71 14.74
C PRO A 23 4.94 -17.64 13.80
N PHE A 24 4.43 -16.41 13.91
CA PHE A 24 4.85 -15.24 13.14
C PHE A 24 6.28 -14.77 13.48
N ARG A 25 6.71 -14.78 14.74
CA ARG A 25 8.09 -14.34 15.06
C ARG A 25 9.16 -15.36 14.72
N LEU A 26 8.90 -16.67 14.76
CA LEU A 26 9.92 -17.66 14.35
C LEU A 26 9.98 -17.84 12.82
N LEU A 27 8.85 -17.78 12.13
CA LEU A 27 8.82 -17.91 10.67
C LEU A 27 9.22 -16.62 9.94
N ILE A 28 9.17 -15.44 10.61
CA ILE A 28 9.43 -14.14 9.97
C ILE A 28 10.59 -13.37 10.63
N SER A 29 11.23 -13.86 11.71
CA SER A 29 12.44 -13.18 12.23
C SER A 29 13.63 -13.23 11.25
N ASN A 30 13.63 -14.15 10.28
CA ASN A 30 14.57 -14.13 9.15
C ASN A 30 13.89 -13.74 7.83
N GLY A 31 12.60 -13.42 7.89
CA GLY A 31 11.75 -12.91 6.81
C GLY A 31 11.55 -11.39 6.86
N ALA A 32 12.20 -10.70 7.80
CA ALA A 32 12.74 -9.38 7.55
C ALA A 32 14.00 -9.51 6.66
N HIS A 33 13.92 -10.25 5.54
CA HIS A 33 14.37 -9.62 4.31
C HIS A 33 13.66 -8.30 4.35
N GLY A 34 14.44 -7.23 4.53
CA GLY A 34 13.87 -5.90 4.45
C GLY A 34 12.89 -5.98 3.28
N ALA A 35 11.65 -5.58 3.53
CA ALA A 35 11.12 -4.63 2.58
C ALA A 35 12.29 -3.68 2.40
N GLU A 36 13.05 -3.90 1.31
CA GLU A 36 13.99 -2.97 0.79
C GLU A 36 13.22 -1.69 0.99
N LYS A 37 13.68 -0.84 1.93
CA LYS A 37 13.19 0.52 1.94
C LYS A 37 13.65 0.96 0.57
N GLN A 38 12.81 0.74 -0.43
CA GLN A 38 12.89 1.35 -1.72
C GLN A 38 12.85 2.78 -1.29
N MET A 39 14.06 3.33 -1.21
CA MET A 39 14.26 4.66 -0.75
C MET A 39 13.65 5.42 -1.90
N LEU A 40 12.37 5.74 -1.74
CA LEU A 40 11.64 6.71 -2.52
C LEU A 40 12.34 8.02 -2.21
N THR A 41 13.55 8.14 -2.75
CA THR A 41 14.56 9.14 -2.38
C THR A 41 14.05 10.51 -2.81
N GLU A 42 13.05 10.53 -3.68
CA GLU A 42 12.40 11.72 -4.17
C GLU A 42 10.94 11.38 -4.55
N VAL A 43 10.02 11.56 -3.60
CA VAL A 43 8.58 11.58 -3.88
C VAL A 43 8.10 13.00 -3.65
N GLU A 44 7.61 13.62 -4.71
CA GLU A 44 6.90 14.89 -4.63
C GLU A 44 5.41 14.61 -4.59
N VAL A 45 4.76 15.01 -3.49
CA VAL A 45 3.30 14.92 -3.36
C VAL A 45 2.71 16.15 -4.01
N ILE A 46 1.91 15.95 -5.06
CA ILE A 46 1.19 17.02 -5.75
C ILE A 46 -0.28 16.96 -5.30
N PRO A 47 -0.75 17.92 -4.47
CA PRO A 47 -2.11 17.90 -3.97
C PRO A 47 -3.14 18.19 -5.07
N VAL A 48 -4.33 17.61 -4.90
CA VAL A 48 -5.53 17.94 -5.68
C VAL A 48 -6.55 18.52 -4.70
N ASP A 49 -7.07 19.71 -5.02
CA ASP A 49 -8.00 20.40 -4.13
C ASP A 49 -9.35 19.68 -4.06
N GLY A 50 -9.85 19.44 -2.85
CA GLY A 50 -11.22 18.93 -2.62
C GLY A 50 -11.48 17.48 -3.02
N ALA A 51 -10.43 16.72 -3.37
CA ALA A 51 -10.57 15.31 -3.73
C ALA A 51 -9.44 14.46 -3.19
N ALA A 52 -9.76 13.23 -2.82
CA ALA A 52 -8.78 12.22 -2.44
C ALA A 52 -8.32 11.42 -3.68
N GLY A 53 -7.04 11.07 -3.65
CA GLY A 53 -6.36 9.95 -4.33
C GLY A 53 -6.70 9.64 -5.79
N PRO A 54 -5.71 9.41 -6.66
CA PRO A 54 -5.93 8.58 -7.83
C PRO A 54 -6.10 7.12 -7.39
N GLU A 55 -7.27 6.51 -7.60
CA GLU A 55 -7.46 5.06 -7.40
C GLU A 55 -6.85 4.23 -8.55
N SER A 56 -6.54 4.87 -9.68
CA SER A 56 -5.96 4.24 -10.87
C SER A 56 -5.20 5.27 -11.74
N LEU A 57 -4.34 4.81 -12.64
CA LEU A 57 -3.65 5.63 -13.65
C LEU A 57 -3.76 4.97 -15.02
N ALA A 58 -3.99 5.76 -16.07
CA ALA A 58 -4.00 5.31 -17.46
C ALA A 58 -3.11 6.22 -18.33
N PHE A 59 -2.62 5.69 -19.44
CA PHE A 59 -1.79 6.43 -20.41
C PHE A 59 -2.41 6.32 -21.80
N GLY A 60 -2.33 7.40 -22.57
CA GLY A 60 -2.79 7.40 -23.95
C GLY A 60 -1.83 6.65 -24.88
N PRO A 61 -2.28 6.29 -26.09
CA PRO A 61 -1.48 5.54 -27.06
C PRO A 61 -0.20 6.28 -27.48
N ASP A 62 -0.23 7.61 -27.50
CA ASP A 62 0.90 8.46 -27.89
C ASP A 62 1.78 8.89 -26.70
N GLY A 63 1.64 8.22 -25.54
CA GLY A 63 2.35 8.59 -24.30
C GLY A 63 1.72 9.79 -23.56
N GLU A 64 0.48 10.15 -23.93
CA GLU A 64 -0.31 11.18 -23.28
C GLU A 64 -0.63 10.82 -21.81
N GLY A 65 -0.79 11.82 -20.95
CA GLY A 65 -1.15 11.62 -19.54
C GLY A 65 0.06 11.61 -18.59
N PRO A 66 -0.02 10.90 -17.45
CA PRO A 66 -1.09 9.99 -17.03
C PRO A 66 -2.45 10.66 -16.82
N TYR A 67 -3.51 9.86 -16.92
CA TYR A 67 -4.90 10.22 -16.60
C TYR A 67 -5.34 9.49 -15.33
N THR A 68 -6.20 10.12 -14.53
CA THR A 68 -6.75 9.50 -13.33
C THR A 68 -8.13 10.05 -12.97
N GLY A 69 -8.94 9.22 -12.32
CA GLY A 69 -10.15 9.66 -11.62
C GLY A 69 -9.85 9.95 -10.16
N VAL A 70 -10.52 10.95 -9.59
CA VAL A 70 -10.43 11.31 -8.16
C VAL A 70 -11.80 11.25 -7.48
N SER A 71 -11.84 11.25 -6.14
CA SER A 71 -13.04 10.96 -5.36
C SER A 71 -14.26 11.86 -5.65
N ASP A 72 -14.04 13.10 -6.11
CA ASP A 72 -15.11 14.04 -6.47
C ASP A 72 -15.69 13.83 -7.88
N GLY A 73 -15.25 12.78 -8.57
CA GLY A 73 -15.75 12.36 -9.88
C GLY A 73 -15.09 13.05 -11.07
N ARG A 74 -14.10 13.93 -10.85
CA ARG A 74 -13.28 14.50 -11.92
C ARG A 74 -12.34 13.46 -12.53
N ILE A 75 -12.06 13.63 -13.81
CA ILE A 75 -11.00 12.95 -14.55
C ILE A 75 -9.91 13.99 -14.85
N LEU A 76 -8.70 13.75 -14.35
CA LEU A 76 -7.56 14.65 -14.44
C LEU A 76 -6.50 14.09 -15.39
N GLN A 77 -5.86 14.98 -16.16
CA GLN A 77 -4.68 14.70 -16.98
C GLN A 77 -3.47 15.40 -16.38
N TRP A 78 -2.36 14.68 -16.18
CA TRP A 78 -1.08 15.30 -15.82
C TRP A 78 -0.49 16.03 -17.03
N ARG A 79 -0.13 17.30 -16.87
CA ARG A 79 0.43 18.14 -17.95
C ARG A 79 1.91 18.49 -17.75
N GLY A 80 2.57 17.84 -16.79
CA GLY A 80 3.97 18.05 -16.46
C GLY A 80 4.19 19.04 -15.32
N ARG A 81 5.44 19.07 -14.84
CA ARG A 81 5.90 20.02 -13.79
C ARG A 81 5.64 21.45 -14.26
N GLY A 82 4.92 22.23 -13.45
CA GLY A 82 4.56 23.63 -13.73
C GLY A 82 3.13 23.84 -14.26
N ARG A 83 2.54 22.86 -14.94
CA ARG A 83 1.11 22.90 -15.33
C ARG A 83 0.22 22.09 -14.40
N GLY A 84 0.78 21.06 -13.77
CA GLY A 84 0.07 20.26 -12.78
C GLY A 84 -1.01 19.37 -13.40
N TRP A 85 -1.99 19.02 -12.57
CA TRP A 85 -3.19 18.28 -12.97
C TRP A 85 -4.21 19.20 -13.62
N HIS A 86 -4.81 18.75 -14.72
CA HIS A 86 -5.83 19.47 -15.47
C HIS A 86 -7.12 18.64 -15.56
N GLU A 87 -8.26 19.21 -15.20
CA GLU A 87 -9.57 18.57 -15.34
C GLU A 87 -9.95 18.49 -16.83
N ILE A 88 -10.23 17.28 -17.31
CA ILE A 88 -10.63 17.04 -18.71
C ILE A 88 -12.09 16.58 -18.82
N ALA A 89 -12.65 16.02 -17.76
CA ALA A 89 -14.03 15.54 -17.72
C ALA A 89 -14.51 15.33 -16.28
N VAL A 90 -15.82 15.16 -16.11
CA VAL A 90 -16.46 14.77 -14.85
C VAL A 90 -17.45 13.65 -15.14
N SER A 91 -17.34 12.52 -14.44
CA SER A 91 -18.18 11.34 -14.67
C SER A 91 -19.64 11.56 -14.23
N ALA A 92 -19.86 12.47 -13.27
CA ALA A 92 -21.20 12.80 -12.76
C ALA A 92 -21.34 14.31 -12.44
N PRO A 93 -21.48 15.17 -13.46
CA PRO A 93 -21.52 16.63 -13.27
C PRO A 93 -22.72 17.11 -12.44
N HIS A 94 -23.75 16.27 -12.27
CA HIS A 94 -24.96 16.58 -11.51
C HIS A 94 -24.93 16.13 -10.04
N LEU A 95 -23.91 15.38 -9.62
CA LEU A 95 -23.73 15.04 -8.21
C LEU A 95 -23.13 16.26 -7.48
N LYS A 96 -23.81 16.74 -6.44
CA LYS A 96 -23.35 17.88 -5.65
C LYS A 96 -22.00 17.55 -5.01
N ARG A 97 -21.04 18.45 -5.20
CA ARG A 97 -19.64 18.40 -4.72
C ARG A 97 -19.48 18.50 -3.19
N GLU A 98 -20.57 18.38 -2.43
CA GLU A 98 -20.60 18.64 -0.98
C GLU A 98 -20.39 17.38 -0.12
N TYR A 99 -20.26 16.21 -0.75
CA TYR A 99 -20.08 14.93 -0.06
C TYR A 99 -18.79 14.24 -0.52
N CYS A 100 -17.65 14.67 0.02
CA CYS A 100 -16.41 13.91 0.15
C CYS A 100 -15.64 14.41 1.37
#